data_AF-A0A1I7UFQ9-F1
#
_entry.id   AF-A0A1I7UFQ9-F1
#
_cell.length_a   1.000
_cell.length_b   1.000
_cell.length_c   1.000
_cell.angle_alpha   90.00
_cell.angle_beta   90.00
_cell.angle_gamma   90.00
#
_symmetry.space_group_name_H-M   'P 1'
#
loop_
_entity.id
_entity.type
_entity.pdbx_description
1 polymer ?
#
loop_
_entity_poly.entity_id
_entity_poly.type
_entity_poly.pdbx_seq_one_letter_code
_entity_poly.pdbx_strand_id
1 'polypeptide(L)'
;MMESKPFTYQSLKCVLEHMTAEIRIQLSDRCPSLRETDRATLLRIRKLKLNQLEFRINKTLFKLRMTSFDDPMIDNLAIDPYYKDTEFELDDYGIPERSFETVPLPGDIVIRRRWARRKDVETRRIEDHETTLRWFRTSRAIKNEKRLERERIQTITCEGMIAALRRRAAGVPSPYTYFIKLESRRDEYLLHTRKVYEACKYLITKLLGGRQIHVQYLDIEDLTQFEEPKTFSIGMKSAEQSAEILGILKNVPGAREQGLR
;
A
#
# COMPACT_ATOMS: atom_id res chain seq x y z
N MET A 1 6.46 -16.68 -46.36
CA MET A 1 5.25 -16.29 -45.60
C MET A 1 4.96 -17.42 -44.62
N MET A 2 5.09 -17.20 -43.31
CA MET A 2 4.65 -18.18 -42.32
C MET A 2 3.19 -17.85 -41.98
N GLU A 3 2.27 -18.66 -42.47
CA GLU A 3 0.87 -18.65 -42.04
C GLU A 3 0.79 -19.05 -40.56
N SER A 4 0.56 -18.07 -39.67
CA SER A 4 0.30 -18.33 -38.26
C SER A 4 -1.11 -18.92 -38.11
N LYS A 5 -1.21 -20.25 -38.04
CA LYS A 5 -2.48 -20.97 -37.82
C LYS A 5 -3.20 -20.48 -36.54
N PRO A 6 -4.54 -20.33 -36.56
CA PRO A 6 -5.35 -19.92 -35.40
C PRO A 6 -5.57 -21.07 -34.38
N PHE A 7 -4.54 -21.90 -34.14
CA PHE A 7 -4.58 -23.06 -33.24
C PHE A 7 -4.07 -22.76 -31.81
N THR A 8 -3.87 -21.48 -31.47
CA THR A 8 -3.16 -21.08 -30.24
C THR A 8 -4.07 -20.47 -29.18
N TYR A 9 -5.14 -19.75 -29.55
CA TYR A 9 -5.93 -18.98 -28.58
C TYR A 9 -6.73 -19.86 -27.61
N GLN A 10 -7.49 -20.86 -28.10
CA GLN A 10 -8.35 -21.69 -27.24
C GLN A 10 -7.54 -22.56 -26.28
N SER A 11 -6.44 -23.15 -26.77
CA SER A 11 -5.52 -23.94 -25.94
C SER A 11 -4.85 -23.07 -24.87
N LEU A 12 -4.37 -21.89 -25.25
CA LEU A 12 -3.78 -20.92 -24.32
C LEU A 12 -4.80 -20.43 -23.29
N LYS A 13 -6.02 -20.13 -23.73
CA LYS A 13 -7.13 -19.75 -22.85
C LYS A 13 -7.42 -20.83 -21.81
N CYS A 14 -7.55 -22.08 -22.23
CA CYS A 14 -7.77 -23.21 -21.33
C CYS A 14 -6.66 -23.32 -20.28
N VAL A 15 -5.39 -23.19 -20.70
CA VAL A 15 -4.24 -23.21 -19.78
C VAL A 15 -4.32 -22.05 -18.78
N LEU A 16 -4.55 -20.82 -19.25
CA LEU A 16 -4.65 -19.62 -18.40
C LEU A 16 -5.84 -19.69 -17.42
N GLU A 17 -6.95 -20.33 -17.78
CA GLU A 17 -8.11 -20.50 -16.88
C GLU A 17 -7.82 -21.44 -15.69
N HIS A 18 -6.85 -22.35 -15.84
CA HIS A 18 -6.45 -23.31 -14.81
C HIS A 18 -5.19 -22.88 -14.04
N MET A 19 -4.51 -21.81 -14.47
CA MET A 19 -3.37 -21.24 -13.75
C MET A 19 -3.81 -20.39 -12.56
N THR A 20 -2.97 -20.33 -11.53
CA THR A 20 -3.20 -19.42 -10.39
C THR A 20 -2.92 -17.98 -10.78
N ALA A 21 -3.54 -17.03 -10.06
CA ALA A 21 -3.40 -15.62 -10.34
C ALA A 21 -1.94 -15.14 -10.30
N GLU A 22 -1.14 -15.65 -9.37
CA GLU A 22 0.27 -15.28 -9.19
C GLU A 22 1.10 -15.65 -10.42
N ILE A 23 0.90 -16.86 -10.94
CA ILE A 23 1.62 -17.36 -12.12
C ILE A 23 1.25 -16.52 -13.34
N ARG A 24 -0.04 -16.23 -13.52
CA ARG A 24 -0.52 -15.43 -14.65
C ARG A 24 0.02 -14.00 -14.64
N ILE A 25 0.02 -13.37 -13.47
CA ILE A 25 0.58 -12.02 -13.31
C ILE A 25 2.05 -12.01 -13.73
N GLN A 26 2.86 -12.97 -13.26
CA GLN A 26 4.27 -13.08 -13.64
C GLN A 26 4.47 -13.40 -15.13
N LEU A 27 3.65 -14.29 -15.68
CA LEU A 27 3.71 -14.69 -17.08
C LEU A 27 3.39 -13.49 -18.00
N SER A 28 2.35 -12.73 -17.66
CA SER A 28 1.90 -11.55 -18.40
C SER A 28 2.93 -10.41 -18.35
N ASP A 29 3.66 -10.28 -17.24
CA ASP A 29 4.75 -9.32 -17.12
C ASP A 29 5.95 -9.69 -18.00
N ARG A 30 6.40 -10.96 -17.94
CA ARG A 30 7.58 -11.46 -18.68
C ARG A 30 7.33 -11.75 -20.15
N CYS A 31 6.09 -12.03 -20.55
CA CYS A 31 5.72 -12.38 -21.92
C CYS A 31 4.63 -11.43 -22.43
N PRO A 32 4.99 -10.26 -22.97
CA PRO A 32 4.02 -9.26 -23.44
C PRO A 32 3.04 -9.78 -24.50
N SER A 33 3.46 -10.74 -25.34
CA SER A 33 2.62 -11.37 -26.36
C SER A 33 1.42 -12.13 -25.80
N LEU A 34 1.44 -12.51 -24.51
CA LEU A 34 0.34 -13.21 -23.84
C LEU A 34 -0.60 -12.27 -23.10
N ARG A 35 -0.29 -10.96 -23.01
CA ARG A 35 -1.06 -9.99 -22.21
C ARG A 35 -2.51 -9.87 -22.65
N GLU A 36 -2.76 -9.80 -23.96
CA GLU A 36 -4.12 -9.66 -24.49
C GLU A 36 -4.97 -10.89 -24.19
N THR A 37 -4.43 -12.10 -24.39
CA THR A 37 -5.12 -13.34 -24.06
C THR A 37 -5.30 -13.51 -22.55
N ASP A 38 -4.32 -13.12 -21.74
CA ASP A 38 -4.44 -13.09 -20.28
C ASP A 38 -5.54 -12.12 -19.81
N ARG A 39 -5.64 -10.94 -20.41
CA ARG A 39 -6.69 -9.96 -20.08
C ARG A 39 -8.08 -10.41 -20.48
N ALA A 40 -8.21 -11.09 -21.62
CA ALA A 40 -9.46 -11.63 -22.14
C ALA A 40 -9.98 -12.84 -21.34
N THR A 41 -9.17 -13.45 -20.47
CA THR A 41 -9.54 -14.63 -19.69
C THR A 41 -9.76 -14.31 -18.23
N LEU A 42 -10.84 -14.87 -17.65
CA LEU A 42 -11.22 -14.62 -16.27
C LEU A 42 -10.09 -15.01 -15.29
N LEU A 43 -9.63 -14.06 -14.49
CA LEU A 43 -8.66 -14.26 -13.41
C LEU A 43 -9.40 -14.63 -12.13
N ARG A 44 -9.19 -15.86 -11.64
CA ARG A 44 -9.81 -16.33 -10.39
C ARG A 44 -8.89 -16.08 -9.19
N ILE A 45 -9.37 -15.30 -8.23
CA ILE A 45 -8.69 -15.00 -6.98
C ILE A 45 -9.52 -15.58 -5.83
N ARG A 46 -8.90 -16.34 -4.93
CA ARG A 46 -9.59 -16.87 -3.75
C ARG A 46 -9.79 -15.79 -2.70
N LYS A 47 -8.74 -15.05 -2.36
CA LYS A 47 -8.81 -13.98 -1.36
C LYS A 47 -8.11 -12.74 -1.88
N LEU A 48 -8.81 -11.62 -1.94
CA LEU A 48 -8.24 -10.32 -2.24
C LEU A 48 -8.42 -9.45 -1.00
N LYS A 49 -7.32 -9.01 -0.39
CA LYS A 49 -7.35 -7.93 0.60
C LYS A 49 -6.76 -6.68 -0.02
N LEU A 50 -7.44 -5.56 0.12
CA LEU A 50 -6.95 -4.26 -0.33
C LEU A 50 -6.89 -3.31 0.85
N ASN A 51 -5.76 -2.64 0.99
CA ASN A 51 -5.49 -1.54 1.91
C ASN A 51 -4.69 -0.48 1.13
N GLN A 52 -4.56 0.73 1.67
CA GLN A 52 -3.90 1.86 1.05
C GLN A 52 -2.40 1.64 0.82
N LEU A 53 -1.74 0.93 1.73
CA LEU A 53 -0.29 0.73 1.73
C LEU A 53 0.10 -0.75 1.54
N GLU A 54 -0.87 -1.64 1.56
CA GLU A 54 -0.64 -3.05 1.34
C GLU A 54 -1.83 -3.70 0.64
N PHE A 55 -1.57 -4.78 -0.08
CA PHE A 55 -2.62 -5.61 -0.63
C PHE A 55 -2.18 -7.07 -0.64
N ARG A 56 -3.15 -7.96 -0.63
CA ARG A 56 -2.91 -9.39 -0.60
C ARG A 56 -3.71 -10.09 -1.69
N ILE A 57 -3.00 -10.82 -2.53
CA ILE A 57 -3.60 -11.71 -3.53
C ILE A 57 -3.35 -13.14 -3.07
N ASN A 58 -4.42 -13.85 -2.72
CA ASN A 58 -4.42 -15.16 -2.10
C ASN A 58 -3.52 -15.23 -0.85
N LYS A 59 -2.30 -15.76 -1.00
CA LYS A 59 -1.30 -15.89 0.07
C LYS A 59 -0.15 -14.88 -0.06
N THR A 60 -0.06 -14.16 -1.17
CA THR A 60 1.02 -13.22 -1.45
C THR A 60 0.65 -11.85 -0.92
N LEU A 61 1.40 -11.38 0.07
CA LEU A 61 1.31 -10.01 0.60
C LEU A 61 2.27 -9.12 -0.20
N PHE A 62 1.80 -7.94 -0.55
CA PHE A 62 2.57 -6.85 -1.11
C PHE A 62 2.40 -5.68 -0.15
N LYS A 63 3.50 -5.24 0.45
CA LYS A 63 3.48 -4.12 1.38
C LYS A 63 4.43 -3.05 0.89
N LEU A 64 3.93 -1.82 0.80
CA LEU A 64 4.72 -0.66 0.44
C LEU A 64 4.95 0.18 1.69
N ARG A 65 6.21 0.54 1.90
CA ARG A 65 6.64 1.40 3.02
C ARG A 65 7.56 2.47 2.51
N MET A 66 7.61 3.60 3.21
CA MET A 66 8.69 4.55 3.02
C MET A 66 9.85 4.17 3.92
N THR A 67 11.08 4.31 3.42
CA THR A 67 12.27 3.99 4.20
C THR A 67 13.43 4.89 3.82
N SER A 68 14.23 5.28 4.80
CA SER A 68 15.58 5.81 4.54
C SER A 68 16.55 4.65 4.41
N PHE A 69 17.26 4.60 3.31
CA PHE A 69 18.05 3.44 2.90
C PHE A 69 19.45 3.44 3.55
N ASP A 70 19.87 2.27 4.02
CA ASP A 70 21.24 1.97 4.49
C ASP A 70 21.93 1.04 3.47
N ASP A 71 22.11 1.45 2.21
CA ASP A 71 22.81 0.60 1.24
C ASP A 71 24.28 0.97 1.13
N PRO A 72 25.18 0.03 1.44
CA PRO A 72 26.61 0.24 1.31
C PRO A 72 27.11 0.51 -0.12
N MET A 73 26.26 0.37 -1.16
CA MET A 73 26.61 0.71 -2.55
C MET A 73 26.29 2.16 -2.96
N ILE A 74 25.54 2.93 -2.15
CA ILE A 74 25.24 4.34 -2.46
C ILE A 74 25.94 5.25 -1.45
N ASP A 75 27.19 5.61 -1.77
CA ASP A 75 27.96 6.57 -0.97
C ASP A 75 27.29 7.95 -0.92
N ASN A 76 27.30 8.58 0.26
CA ASN A 76 26.90 9.97 0.55
C ASN A 76 25.41 10.29 0.76
N LEU A 77 24.53 9.31 1.02
CA LEU A 77 23.17 9.64 1.49
C LEU A 77 23.12 9.87 3.00
N ALA A 78 22.39 10.91 3.40
CA ALA A 78 22.00 11.08 4.80
C ALA A 78 20.89 10.07 5.13
N ILE A 79 21.20 9.16 6.06
CA ILE A 79 20.26 8.18 6.62
C ILE A 79 19.41 8.85 7.68
N ASP A 80 18.09 8.66 7.64
CA ASP A 80 17.18 9.08 8.71
C ASP A 80 17.25 8.05 9.85
N PRO A 81 17.89 8.37 11.00
CA PRO A 81 17.99 7.41 12.09
C PRO A 81 16.65 7.23 12.81
N TYR A 82 15.64 8.06 12.51
CA TYR A 82 14.39 8.14 13.25
C TYR A 82 13.25 7.36 12.58
N TYR A 83 13.23 7.36 11.25
CA TYR A 83 12.13 6.82 10.46
C TYR A 83 12.61 5.75 9.47
N LYS A 84 12.62 4.50 9.92
CA LYS A 84 12.88 3.33 9.09
C LYS A 84 11.60 2.54 8.84
N ASP A 85 11.35 2.18 7.57
CA ASP A 85 10.22 1.34 7.14
C ASP A 85 8.85 1.84 7.68
N THR A 86 8.58 3.14 7.57
CA THR A 86 7.35 3.78 8.06
C THR A 86 6.14 3.52 7.17
N GLU A 87 4.96 3.44 7.80
CA GLU A 87 3.65 3.25 7.17
C GLU A 87 2.90 4.57 6.96
N PHE A 88 3.63 5.67 6.86
CA PHE A 88 3.08 7.00 6.61
C PHE A 88 4.07 7.79 5.77
N GLU A 89 3.50 8.70 5.00
CA GLU A 89 4.27 9.68 4.24
C GLU A 89 4.94 10.64 5.23
N LEU A 90 6.10 11.19 4.87
CA LEU A 90 6.65 12.35 5.54
C LEU A 90 6.52 13.57 4.62
N ASP A 91 6.19 14.73 5.18
CA ASP A 91 6.29 16.00 4.44
C ASP A 91 7.76 16.37 4.18
N ASP A 92 7.98 17.46 3.44
CA ASP A 92 9.33 17.96 3.08
C ASP A 92 10.22 18.25 4.30
N TYR A 93 9.67 18.29 5.51
CA TYR A 93 10.40 18.54 6.75
C TYR A 93 10.65 17.27 7.58
N GLY A 94 10.10 16.12 7.16
CA GLY A 94 10.18 14.85 7.87
C GLY A 94 9.07 14.65 8.91
N ILE A 95 7.91 15.31 8.75
CA ILE A 95 6.75 15.14 9.65
C ILE A 95 5.76 14.15 9.03
N PRO A 96 5.24 13.17 9.80
CA PRO A 96 4.21 12.25 9.33
C PRO A 96 2.96 12.96 8.77
N GLU A 97 2.73 12.79 7.48
CA GLU A 97 1.56 13.25 6.75
C GLU A 97 0.68 12.06 6.35
N ARG A 98 -0.62 12.16 6.60
CA ARG A 98 -1.62 11.17 6.17
C ARG A 98 -2.46 11.71 5.02
N SER A 99 -1.80 12.20 3.96
CA SER A 99 -2.50 12.85 2.86
C SER A 99 -3.49 11.93 2.13
N PHE A 100 -3.24 10.62 2.13
CA PHE A 100 -4.18 9.59 1.66
C PHE A 100 -5.55 9.59 2.40
N GLU A 101 -5.64 10.13 3.62
CA GLU A 101 -6.92 10.22 4.33
C GLU A 101 -7.83 11.31 3.74
N THR A 102 -7.28 12.25 2.96
CA THR A 102 -7.94 13.52 2.64
C THR A 102 -7.99 13.89 1.16
N VAL A 103 -7.12 13.35 0.31
CA VAL A 103 -7.03 13.76 -1.12
C VAL A 103 -7.39 12.60 -2.07
N PRO A 104 -8.67 12.52 -2.53
CA PRO A 104 -9.08 11.51 -3.52
C PRO A 104 -8.37 11.75 -4.85
N LEU A 105 -7.89 10.66 -5.45
CA LEU A 105 -7.41 10.65 -6.83
C LEU A 105 -8.62 10.49 -7.78
N PRO A 106 -8.47 10.88 -9.06
CA PRO A 106 -9.51 10.66 -10.07
C PRO A 106 -9.98 9.20 -10.10
N GLY A 107 -11.30 9.01 -10.11
CA GLY A 107 -11.97 7.71 -10.13
C GLY A 107 -12.16 7.05 -8.76
N ASP A 108 -11.60 7.61 -7.68
CA ASP A 108 -11.75 7.05 -6.34
C ASP A 108 -13.19 7.13 -5.80
N ILE A 109 -13.70 5.98 -5.37
CA ILE A 109 -14.83 5.83 -4.47
C ILE A 109 -14.35 6.21 -3.07
N VAL A 110 -14.88 7.31 -2.54
CA VAL A 110 -14.60 7.75 -1.17
C VAL A 110 -15.47 6.97 -0.20
N ILE A 111 -14.89 6.01 0.52
CA ILE A 111 -15.57 5.31 1.61
C ILE A 111 -15.43 6.17 2.86
N ARG A 112 -16.50 6.89 3.20
CA ARG A 112 -16.49 7.91 4.25
C ARG A 112 -16.41 7.29 5.65
N ARG A 113 -15.22 6.87 6.10
CA ARG A 113 -14.99 6.56 7.52
C ARG A 113 -14.69 7.82 8.34
N ARG A 114 -15.22 7.84 9.56
CA ARG A 114 -15.28 8.94 10.55
C ARG A 114 -13.93 9.31 11.20
N TRP A 115 -12.82 9.30 10.48
CA TRP A 115 -11.51 9.63 11.06
C TRP A 115 -11.00 10.97 10.56
N ALA A 116 -11.80 12.02 10.74
CA ALA A 116 -11.29 13.38 10.72
C ALA A 116 -10.51 13.62 12.03
N ARG A 117 -9.25 13.15 12.10
CA ARG A 117 -8.36 13.60 13.18
C ARG A 117 -7.97 15.05 12.91
N ARG A 118 -8.21 15.87 13.94
CA ARG A 118 -8.15 17.33 13.96
C ARG A 118 -6.82 17.86 13.44
N LYS A 119 -6.89 18.95 12.68
CA LYS A 119 -5.75 19.68 12.10
C LYS A 119 -4.94 20.53 13.11
N ASP A 120 -5.29 20.51 14.40
CA ASP A 120 -4.70 21.44 15.39
C ASP A 120 -3.79 20.70 16.39
N VAL A 121 -2.55 20.36 16.01
CA VAL A 121 -1.65 19.61 16.92
C VAL A 121 -0.16 19.96 16.81
N GLU A 122 0.28 20.99 16.08
CA GLU A 122 1.73 21.11 15.80
C GLU A 122 2.56 21.63 17.00
N THR A 123 2.09 22.63 17.74
CA THR A 123 2.83 23.18 18.90
C THR A 123 2.73 22.32 20.15
N ARG A 124 1.53 21.76 20.44
CA ARG A 124 1.34 20.80 21.55
C ARG A 124 2.21 19.55 21.38
N ARG A 125 2.47 19.14 20.13
CA ARG A 125 3.35 18.01 19.83
C ARG A 125 4.76 18.19 20.37
N ILE A 126 5.42 19.35 20.26
CA ILE A 126 6.81 19.48 20.72
C ILE A 126 6.90 19.27 22.24
N GLU A 127 6.07 19.99 23.01
CA GLU A 127 6.07 19.90 24.48
C GLU A 127 5.69 18.49 24.96
N ASP A 128 4.72 17.84 24.30
CA ASP A 128 4.33 16.46 24.61
C ASP A 128 5.49 15.47 24.37
N HIS A 129 6.20 15.60 23.25
CA HIS A 129 7.35 14.73 22.93
C HIS A 129 8.55 15.03 23.85
N GLU A 130 8.81 16.29 24.19
CA GLU A 130 9.87 16.65 25.15
C GLU A 130 9.57 16.13 26.56
N THR A 131 8.31 16.19 26.99
CA THR A 131 7.85 15.61 28.26
C THR A 131 8.01 14.10 28.27
N THR A 132 7.63 13.44 27.18
CA THR A 132 7.80 12.00 26.97
C THR A 132 9.27 11.59 27.01
N LEU A 133 10.17 12.33 26.35
CA LEU A 133 11.61 12.10 26.42
C LEU A 133 12.17 12.28 27.83
N ARG A 134 11.68 13.28 28.58
CA ARG A 134 12.05 13.51 29.98
C ARG A 134 11.66 12.31 30.84
N TRP A 135 10.47 11.75 30.62
CA TRP A 135 10.01 10.56 31.32
C TRP A 135 10.92 9.34 31.03
N PHE A 136 11.26 9.09 29.77
CA PHE A 136 12.18 7.99 29.43
C PHE A 136 13.59 8.19 30.00
N ARG A 137 14.15 9.41 29.94
CA ARG A 137 15.48 9.73 30.49
C ARG A 137 15.57 9.60 32.00
N THR A 138 14.48 9.86 32.71
CA THR A 138 14.40 9.77 34.18
C THR A 138 13.98 8.39 34.68
N SER A 139 13.43 7.54 33.81
CA SER A 139 13.02 6.18 34.14
C SER A 139 14.25 5.29 34.38
N ARG A 140 14.60 5.08 35.66
CA ARG A 140 15.68 4.18 36.06
C ARG A 140 15.20 2.73 36.15
N ALA A 141 16.03 1.82 35.63
CA ALA A 141 16.00 0.36 35.81
C ALA A 141 14.85 -0.41 35.15
N ILE A 142 14.93 -0.62 33.84
CA ILE A 142 14.13 -1.64 33.14
C ILE A 142 14.97 -2.88 32.94
N LYS A 143 14.62 -3.96 33.65
CA LYS A 143 15.25 -5.28 33.49
C LYS A 143 14.69 -6.10 32.32
N ASN A 144 13.68 -5.57 31.61
CA ASN A 144 12.99 -6.28 30.54
C ASN A 144 13.45 -5.75 29.18
N GLU A 145 14.19 -6.59 28.46
CA GLU A 145 14.76 -6.29 27.14
C GLU A 145 13.70 -5.86 26.10
N LYS A 146 12.55 -6.54 26.03
CA LYS A 146 11.45 -6.15 25.10
C LYS A 146 10.85 -4.79 25.45
N ARG A 147 10.85 -4.41 26.73
CA ARG A 147 10.42 -3.08 27.13
C ARG A 147 11.49 -2.05 26.79
N LEU A 148 12.76 -2.35 27.07
CA LEU A 148 13.89 -1.48 26.73
C LEU A 148 13.91 -1.15 25.23
N GLU A 149 13.68 -2.14 24.37
CA GLU A 149 13.67 -1.93 22.92
C GLU A 149 12.51 -1.02 22.48
N ARG A 150 11.31 -1.22 23.04
CA ARG A 150 10.17 -0.32 22.76
C ARG A 150 10.45 1.12 23.20
N GLU A 151 11.09 1.31 24.35
CA GLU A 151 11.42 2.64 24.84
C GLU A 151 12.54 3.30 24.02
N ARG A 152 13.51 2.53 23.53
CA ARG A 152 14.51 3.00 22.55
C ARG A 152 13.85 3.49 21.26
N ILE A 153 12.99 2.67 20.66
CA ILE A 153 12.24 3.03 19.44
C ILE A 153 11.41 4.29 19.69
N GLN A 154 10.72 4.39 20.83
CA GLN A 154 9.92 5.56 21.17
C GLN A 154 10.78 6.82 21.37
N THR A 155 11.94 6.70 22.01
CA THR A 155 12.89 7.80 22.22
C THR A 155 13.38 8.33 20.87
N ILE A 156 13.84 7.43 20.00
CA ILE A 156 14.26 7.74 18.62
C ILE A 156 13.13 8.44 17.86
N THR A 157 11.91 7.90 17.90
CA THR A 157 10.74 8.48 17.23
C THR A 157 10.44 9.90 17.74
N CYS A 158 10.57 10.14 19.05
CA CYS A 158 10.32 11.46 19.63
C CYS A 158 11.39 12.47 19.25
N GLU A 159 12.66 12.07 19.25
CA GLU A 159 13.78 12.92 18.81
C GLU A 159 13.63 13.30 17.34
N GLY A 160 13.27 12.35 16.48
CA GLY A 160 12.98 12.60 15.06
C GLY A 160 11.85 13.58 14.84
N MET A 161 10.73 13.41 15.57
CA MET A 161 9.58 14.31 15.47
C MET A 161 9.94 15.74 15.90
N ILE A 162 10.69 15.90 16.99
CA ILE A 162 11.15 17.22 17.45
C ILE A 162 12.07 17.86 16.41
N ALA A 163 13.00 17.09 15.83
CA ALA A 163 13.89 17.58 14.79
C ALA A 163 13.12 18.04 13.54
N ALA A 164 12.10 17.26 13.13
CA ALA A 164 11.23 17.61 12.00
C ALA A 164 10.41 18.89 12.25
N LEU A 165 9.83 19.03 13.45
CA LEU A 165 9.08 20.23 13.82
C LEU A 165 9.98 21.48 13.87
N ARG A 166 11.20 21.34 14.38
CA ARG A 166 12.20 22.44 14.37
C ARG A 166 12.63 22.82 12.95
N ARG A 167 12.84 21.84 12.07
CA ARG A 167 13.11 22.05 10.64
C ARG A 167 12.00 22.84 9.96
N ARG A 168 10.74 22.43 10.17
CA ARG A 168 9.57 23.13 9.66
C ARG A 168 9.47 24.57 10.16
N ALA A 169 9.68 24.79 11.46
CA ALA A 169 9.70 26.13 12.03
C ALA A 169 10.81 27.02 11.44
N ALA A 170 11.96 26.42 11.08
CA ALA A 170 13.07 27.11 10.43
C ALA A 170 12.93 27.21 8.90
N GLY A 171 11.91 26.58 8.29
CA GLY A 171 11.77 26.51 6.83
C GLY A 171 12.87 25.70 6.13
N VAL A 172 13.55 24.79 6.84
CA VAL A 172 14.66 23.99 6.30
C VAL A 172 14.15 22.57 6.00
N PRO A 173 14.26 22.07 4.76
CA PRO A 173 13.77 20.73 4.41
C PRO A 173 14.56 19.62 5.12
N SER A 174 13.98 18.43 5.15
CA SER A 174 14.67 17.22 5.60
C SER A 174 15.92 16.98 4.75
N PRO A 175 17.09 16.72 5.35
CA PRO A 175 18.31 16.38 4.62
C PRO A 175 18.30 14.92 4.12
N TYR A 176 17.34 14.12 4.56
CA TYR A 176 17.30 12.69 4.31
C TYR A 176 16.66 12.37 2.96
N THR A 177 17.20 11.35 2.30
CA THR A 177 16.61 10.80 1.08
C THR A 177 15.77 9.58 1.42
N TYR A 178 14.56 9.55 0.90
CA TYR A 178 13.60 8.48 1.14
C TYR A 178 13.40 7.61 -0.10
N PHE A 179 13.03 6.35 0.13
CA PHE A 179 12.73 5.35 -0.87
C PHE A 179 11.39 4.69 -0.57
N ILE A 180 10.72 4.22 -1.60
CA ILE A 180 9.58 3.31 -1.50
C ILE A 180 10.14 1.89 -1.51
N LYS A 181 9.93 1.15 -0.43
CA LYS A 181 10.25 -0.26 -0.30
C LYS A 181 9.01 -1.09 -0.60
N LEU A 182 9.10 -1.98 -1.60
CA LEU A 182 8.12 -3.03 -1.85
C LEU A 182 8.58 -4.31 -1.16
N GLU A 183 7.92 -4.67 -0.07
CA GLU A 183 8.11 -5.93 0.64
C GLU A 183 7.19 -6.99 0.02
N SER A 184 7.82 -8.02 -0.57
CA SER A 184 7.12 -9.17 -1.15
C SER A 184 7.98 -10.43 -1.00
N ARG A 185 8.25 -11.18 -2.08
CA ARG A 185 9.23 -12.29 -2.08
C ARG A 185 10.67 -11.80 -2.10
N ARG A 186 10.90 -10.61 -2.65
CA ARG A 186 12.17 -9.89 -2.67
C ARG A 186 11.84 -8.45 -2.37
N ASP A 187 12.70 -7.81 -1.59
CA ASP A 187 12.57 -6.40 -1.31
C ASP A 187 13.07 -5.62 -2.53
N GLU A 188 12.23 -4.73 -3.04
CA GLU A 188 12.59 -3.82 -4.12
C GLU A 188 12.52 -2.39 -3.59
N TYR A 189 13.50 -1.57 -3.98
CA TYR A 189 13.62 -0.18 -3.54
C TYR A 189 13.51 0.73 -4.75
N LEU A 190 12.68 1.76 -4.65
CA LEU A 190 12.51 2.78 -5.68
C LEU A 190 12.70 4.16 -5.05
N LEU A 191 13.38 5.06 -5.75
CA LEU A 191 13.51 6.44 -5.29
C LEU A 191 12.11 7.04 -5.06
N HIS A 192 11.94 7.72 -3.93
CA HIS A 192 10.67 8.32 -3.57
C HIS A 192 10.37 9.54 -4.45
N THR A 193 9.72 9.30 -5.59
CA THR A 193 9.31 10.32 -6.57
C THR A 193 7.82 10.66 -6.49
N ARG A 194 7.05 9.79 -5.83
CA ARG A 194 5.59 9.85 -5.69
C ARG A 194 5.21 9.33 -4.32
N LYS A 195 3.99 9.64 -3.89
CA LYS A 195 3.51 9.21 -2.58
C LYS A 195 3.35 7.69 -2.50
N VAL A 196 3.59 7.09 -1.32
CA VAL A 196 3.57 5.62 -1.17
C VAL A 196 2.22 5.02 -1.57
N TYR A 197 1.11 5.68 -1.23
CA TYR A 197 -0.24 5.23 -1.60
C TYR A 197 -0.48 5.30 -3.12
N GLU A 198 0.11 6.25 -3.83
CA GLU A 198 0.03 6.33 -5.30
C GLU A 198 0.80 5.17 -5.94
N ALA A 199 1.96 4.82 -5.39
CA ALA A 199 2.73 3.66 -5.84
C ALA A 199 1.98 2.35 -5.59
N CYS A 200 1.32 2.22 -4.43
CA CYS A 200 0.48 1.06 -4.10
C CYS A 200 -0.68 0.94 -5.10
N LYS A 201 -1.40 2.05 -5.32
CA LYS A 201 -2.50 2.12 -6.30
C LYS A 201 -2.02 1.78 -7.71
N TYR A 202 -0.90 2.35 -8.15
CA TYR A 202 -0.29 2.02 -9.43
C TYR A 202 0.02 0.52 -9.55
N LEU A 203 0.57 -0.09 -8.49
CA LEU A 203 0.89 -1.51 -8.49
C LEU A 203 -0.38 -2.38 -8.59
N ILE A 204 -1.42 -2.06 -7.82
CA ILE A 204 -2.73 -2.74 -7.92
C ILE A 204 -3.28 -2.63 -9.34
N THR A 205 -3.29 -1.42 -9.91
CA THR A 205 -3.74 -1.18 -11.29
C THR A 205 -2.87 -1.90 -12.31
N LYS A 206 -1.55 -1.99 -12.11
CA LYS A 206 -0.65 -2.73 -13.01
C LYS A 206 -0.91 -4.24 -12.99
N LEU A 207 -1.09 -4.81 -11.78
CA LEU A 207 -1.23 -6.26 -11.60
C LEU A 207 -2.63 -6.77 -11.91
N LEU A 208 -3.66 -5.96 -11.66
CA LEU A 208 -5.04 -6.37 -11.85
C LEU A 208 -5.66 -5.73 -13.09
N GLY A 209 -5.25 -4.52 -13.48
CA GLY A 209 -5.84 -3.66 -14.53
C GLY A 209 -6.12 -4.34 -15.86
N GLY A 210 -7.30 -4.05 -16.41
CA GLY A 210 -7.71 -4.57 -17.72
C GLY A 210 -8.05 -6.06 -17.76
N ARG A 211 -8.12 -6.77 -16.62
CA ARG A 211 -8.49 -8.19 -16.53
C ARG A 211 -9.93 -8.36 -16.09
N GLN A 212 -10.62 -9.38 -16.56
CA GLN A 212 -11.85 -9.83 -15.92
C GLN A 212 -11.49 -10.60 -14.64
N ILE A 213 -12.00 -10.22 -13.47
CA ILE A 213 -11.57 -10.81 -12.19
C ILE A 213 -12.77 -11.38 -11.43
N HIS A 214 -12.67 -12.65 -11.01
CA HIS A 214 -13.60 -13.25 -10.07
C HIS A 214 -12.91 -13.43 -8.71
N VAL A 215 -13.48 -12.85 -7.66
CA VAL A 215 -12.92 -12.90 -6.30
C VAL A 215 -13.86 -13.70 -5.41
N GLN A 216 -13.37 -14.79 -4.79
CA GLN A 216 -14.20 -15.58 -3.89
C GLN A 216 -14.47 -14.84 -2.57
N TYR A 217 -13.44 -14.24 -1.98
CA TYR A 217 -13.51 -13.43 -0.76
C TYR A 217 -12.79 -12.09 -0.96
N LEU A 218 -13.53 -10.99 -0.88
CA LEU A 218 -12.97 -9.63 -0.92
C LEU A 218 -13.03 -9.01 0.47
N ASP A 219 -11.91 -8.41 0.84
CA ASP A 219 -11.74 -7.68 2.08
C ASP A 219 -11.13 -6.31 1.75
N ILE A 220 -11.82 -5.25 2.17
CA ILE A 220 -11.40 -3.87 1.95
C ILE A 220 -11.27 -3.24 3.32
N GLU A 221 -10.01 -3.07 3.75
CA GLU A 221 -9.66 -2.46 5.02
C GLU A 221 -9.09 -1.06 4.75
N ASP A 222 -9.63 -0.05 5.44
CA ASP A 222 -9.12 1.31 5.49
C ASP A 222 -8.82 2.00 4.15
N LEU A 223 -9.33 1.49 3.02
CA LEU A 223 -9.35 2.24 1.76
C LEU A 223 -10.31 3.43 1.93
N THR A 224 -9.75 4.61 2.17
CA THR A 224 -10.51 5.87 2.16
C THR A 224 -10.97 6.19 0.74
N GLN A 225 -10.26 5.65 -0.25
CA GLN A 225 -10.32 6.01 -1.66
C GLN A 225 -9.94 4.79 -2.52
N PHE A 226 -10.86 4.32 -3.36
CA PHE A 226 -10.63 3.18 -4.26
C PHE A 226 -11.04 3.56 -5.67
N GLU A 227 -10.11 3.62 -6.63
CA GLU A 227 -10.50 3.91 -8.01
C GLU A 227 -11.46 2.83 -8.48
N GLU A 228 -12.68 3.19 -8.90
CA GLU A 228 -13.48 2.29 -9.74
C GLU A 228 -12.58 1.91 -10.91
N PRO A 229 -12.17 0.65 -11.00
CA PRO A 229 -11.47 0.24 -12.18
C PRO A 229 -12.61 0.15 -13.18
N LYS A 230 -12.69 1.12 -14.09
CA LYS A 230 -13.54 1.06 -15.29
C LYS A 230 -13.35 -0.26 -16.08
N THR A 231 -12.40 -1.10 -15.65
CA THR A 231 -12.00 -2.38 -16.22
C THR A 231 -12.37 -3.64 -15.42
N PHE A 232 -13.00 -3.61 -14.22
CA PHE A 232 -13.29 -4.85 -13.47
C PHE A 232 -14.78 -5.11 -13.20
N SER A 233 -15.26 -6.24 -13.70
CA SER A 233 -16.49 -6.89 -13.22
C SER A 233 -16.13 -7.84 -12.07
N ILE A 234 -16.27 -7.42 -10.81
CA ILE A 234 -15.99 -8.31 -9.67
C ILE A 234 -17.21 -9.19 -9.41
N GLY A 235 -17.16 -10.46 -9.84
CA GLY A 235 -18.09 -11.47 -9.33
C GLY A 235 -17.62 -11.95 -7.96
N MET A 236 -18.49 -11.89 -6.94
CA MET A 236 -18.14 -12.22 -5.56
C MET A 236 -19.04 -13.31 -4.98
N LYS A 237 -18.46 -14.23 -4.19
CA LYS A 237 -19.23 -15.23 -3.42
C LYS A 237 -19.54 -14.75 -1.99
N SER A 238 -18.63 -13.99 -1.38
CA SER A 238 -18.76 -13.49 -0.01
C SER A 238 -17.88 -12.25 0.18
N ALA A 239 -18.36 -11.31 1.00
CA ALA A 239 -17.66 -10.08 1.39
C ALA A 239 -17.72 -9.93 2.91
N GLU A 240 -16.57 -9.73 3.56
CA GLU A 240 -16.52 -9.26 4.96
C GLU A 240 -16.30 -7.75 4.91
N GLN A 241 -17.39 -6.98 4.95
CA GLN A 241 -17.33 -5.53 4.80
C GLN A 241 -18.36 -4.85 5.69
N SER A 242 -18.11 -3.58 6.04
CA SER A 242 -19.14 -2.75 6.69
C SER A 242 -20.32 -2.55 5.74
N ALA A 243 -21.54 -2.46 6.28
CA ALA A 243 -22.79 -2.33 5.51
C ALA A 243 -22.77 -1.21 4.46
N GLU A 244 -22.03 -0.14 4.71
CA GLU A 244 -21.79 0.97 3.77
C GLU A 244 -21.00 0.54 2.52
N ILE A 245 -19.95 -0.28 2.66
CA ILE A 245 -19.13 -0.73 1.53
C ILE A 245 -19.89 -1.79 0.72
N LEU A 246 -20.68 -2.64 1.38
CA LEU A 246 -21.62 -3.54 0.70
C LEU A 246 -22.66 -2.76 -0.12
N GLY A 247 -23.16 -1.63 0.39
CA GLY A 247 -24.07 -0.75 -0.33
C GLY A 247 -23.43 -0.08 -1.54
N ILE A 248 -22.16 0.31 -1.44
CA ILE A 248 -21.40 0.90 -2.56
C ILE A 248 -21.07 -0.16 -3.61
N LEU A 249 -20.60 -1.35 -3.20
CA LEU A 249 -20.31 -2.45 -4.11
C LEU A 249 -21.54 -2.91 -4.89
N LYS A 250 -22.76 -2.86 -4.31
CA LYS A 250 -24.01 -3.17 -5.01
C LYS A 250 -24.36 -2.20 -6.15
N ASN A 251 -23.85 -0.97 -6.10
CA ASN A 251 -24.04 0.03 -7.14
C ASN A 251 -22.94 -0.01 -8.22
N VAL A 252 -21.90 -0.84 -8.04
CA VAL A 252 -20.86 -1.06 -9.05
C VAL A 252 -21.45 -1.90 -10.20
N PRO A 253 -21.48 -1.40 -11.45
CA PRO A 253 -21.98 -2.16 -12.59
C PRO A 253 -21.20 -3.47 -12.77
N GLY A 254 -21.86 -4.62 -12.56
CA GLY A 254 -21.26 -5.95 -12.70
C GLY A 254 -20.91 -6.67 -11.39
N ALA A 255 -21.03 -6.00 -10.25
CA ALA A 255 -20.96 -6.65 -8.93
C ALA A 255 -22.27 -7.41 -8.65
N ARG A 256 -22.41 -8.61 -9.23
CA ARG A 256 -23.52 -9.51 -8.92
C ARG A 256 -23.08 -10.41 -7.77
N GLU A 257 -23.73 -10.29 -6.61
CA GLU A 257 -23.80 -11.39 -5.64
C GLU A 257 -24.38 -12.59 -6.40
N GLN A 258 -23.55 -13.58 -6.73
CA GLN A 258 -24.09 -14.84 -7.21
C GLN A 258 -24.65 -15.57 -6.00
N GLY A 259 -25.96 -15.40 -5.79
CA GLY A 259 -26.72 -16.15 -4.79
C GLY A 259 -26.42 -17.64 -4.94
N LEU A 260 -26.03 -18.26 -3.83
CA LEU A 260 -25.88 -19.70 -3.71
C LEU A 260 -27.23 -20.35 -4.07
N ARG A 261 -27.22 -21.18 -5.11
CA ARG A 261 -28.08 -22.37 -5.15
C ARG A 261 -27.28 -23.53 -4.60
#